data_AF-A0A950XEZ2-F1
#
_entry.id   AF-A0A950XEZ2-F1
#
_cell.length_a   1.000
_cell.length_b   1.000
_cell.length_c   1.000
_cell.angle_alpha   90.00
_cell.angle_beta   90.00
_cell.angle_gamma   90.00
#
_symmetry.space_group_name_H-M   'P 1'
#
loop_
_entity.id
_entity.type
_entity.pdbx_description
1 polymer ?
#
loop_
_entity_poly.entity_id
_entity_poly.type
_entity_poly.pdbx_seq_one_letter_code
_entity_poly.pdbx_strand_id
1 'polypeptide(L)' 'NQKVVADYKAGKTNVMGFLVGQVMKASRGKADPAIVNELVRKKLA' A
#
# COMPACT_ATOMS: atom_id res chain seq x y z
N ASN A 1 0.02 -9.86 8.91
CA ASN A 1 -0.81 -9.16 7.90
C ASN A 1 -0.97 -9.96 6.61
N GLN A 2 -1.53 -11.17 6.63
CA GLN A 2 -1.68 -12.00 5.41
C GLN A 2 -2.90 -11.64 4.54
N LYS A 3 -3.97 -11.08 5.12
CA LYS A 3 -5.20 -10.74 4.39
C LYS A 3 -4.99 -9.66 3.32
N VAL A 4 -4.13 -8.69 3.61
CA VAL A 4 -3.91 -7.51 2.76
C VAL A 4 -3.20 -7.87 1.45
N VAL A 5 -2.24 -8.81 1.49
CA VAL A 5 -1.55 -9.33 0.30
C VAL A 5 -2.49 -10.22 -0.52
N ALA A 6 -3.33 -11.01 0.15
CA ALA A 6 -4.31 -11.87 -0.51
C ALA A 6 -5.42 -11.06 -1.22
N ASP A 7 -5.96 -10.01 -0.58
CA ASP A 7 -6.95 -9.13 -1.21
C ASP A 7 -6.35 -8.32 -2.38
N TYR A 8 -5.06 -7.95 -2.32
CA TYR A 8 -4.37 -7.35 -3.46
C TYR A 8 -4.24 -8.33 -4.63
N LYS A 9 -3.80 -9.57 -4.36
CA LYS A 9 -3.76 -10.64 -5.39
C LYS A 9 -5.15 -10.98 -5.94
N ALA A 10 -6.20 -10.76 -5.17
CA ALA A 10 -7.59 -10.90 -5.60
C ALA A 10 -8.11 -9.72 -6.46
N GLY A 11 -7.26 -8.73 -6.80
CA GLY A 11 -7.62 -7.62 -7.67
C GLY A 11 -8.36 -6.47 -6.97
N LYS A 12 -8.48 -6.48 -5.63
CA LYS A 12 -9.05 -5.35 -4.89
C LYS A 12 -8.04 -4.22 -4.78
N THR A 13 -8.09 -3.29 -5.73
CA THR A 13 -7.40 -1.98 -5.67
C THR A 13 -7.74 -1.17 -4.41
N ASN A 14 -8.85 -1.48 -3.74
CA ASN A 14 -9.27 -0.79 -2.51
C ASN A 14 -8.28 -0.99 -1.33
N VAL A 15 -7.52 -2.09 -1.34
CA VAL A 15 -6.54 -2.41 -0.30
C VAL A 15 -5.28 -1.54 -0.42
N MET A 16 -5.01 -1.07 -1.64
CA MET A 16 -3.85 -0.24 -1.96
C MET A 16 -3.92 1.11 -1.24
N GLY A 17 -5.10 1.75 -1.23
CA GLY A 17 -5.33 3.01 -0.49
C GLY A 17 -5.16 2.86 1.03
N PHE A 18 -5.61 1.75 1.60
CA PHE A 18 -5.43 1.44 3.02
C PHE A 18 -3.94 1.28 3.38
N LEU A 19 -3.19 0.54 2.55
CA LEU A 19 -1.74 0.37 2.73
C LEU A 19 -0.98 1.69 2.59
N VAL A 20 -1.30 2.49 1.58
CA VAL A 20 -0.70 3.82 1.40
C VAL A 20 -0.95 4.70 2.63
N GLY A 21 -2.18 4.70 3.18
CA GLY A 21 -2.52 5.42 4.40
C GLY A 21 -1.73 4.93 5.63
N GLN A 22 -1.54 3.61 5.78
CA GLN A 22 -0.72 3.04 6.85
C GLN A 22 0.76 3.42 6.71
N VAL A 23 1.31 3.39 5.49
CA VAL A 23 2.70 3.77 5.22
C VAL A 23 2.92 5.27 5.45
N MET A 24 1.99 6.10 4.99
CA MET A 24 1.97 7.55 5.25
C MET A 24 1.98 7.86 6.74
N LYS A 25 1.15 7.17 7.51
CA LYS A 25 1.06 7.32 8.97
C LYS A 25 2.35 6.86 9.65
N ALA A 26 2.91 5.72 9.25
CA ALA A 26 4.18 5.21 9.76
C ALA A 26 5.36 6.15 9.43
N SER A 27 5.33 6.75 8.25
CA SER A 27 6.31 7.74 7.80
C SER A 27 6.08 9.14 8.38
N ARG A 28 4.99 9.35 9.14
CA ARG A 28 4.57 10.67 9.66
C ARG A 28 4.51 11.75 8.57
N GLY A 29 4.02 11.39 7.38
CA GLY A 29 3.91 12.30 6.24
C GLY A 29 5.24 12.70 5.60
N LYS A 30 6.35 12.04 5.93
CA LYS A 30 7.66 12.28 5.28
C LYS A 30 7.82 11.57 3.95
N ALA A 31 7.09 10.47 3.73
CA ALA A 31 7.13 9.73 2.48
C ALA A 31 6.22 10.39 1.44
N ASP A 32 6.66 10.40 0.19
CA ASP A 32 5.89 10.91 -0.94
C ASP A 32 4.77 9.92 -1.34
N PRO A 33 3.52 10.36 -1.53
CA PRO A 33 2.41 9.48 -1.90
C PRO A 33 2.62 8.74 -3.21
N ALA A 34 3.26 9.37 -4.20
CA ALA A 34 3.53 8.75 -5.48
C ALA A 34 4.54 7.59 -5.32
N ILE A 35 5.62 7.85 -4.57
CA ILE A 35 6.66 6.84 -4.30
C ILE A 35 6.10 5.70 -3.45
N VAL A 36 5.29 5.99 -2.43
CA VAL A 36 4.66 4.97 -1.60
C VAL A 36 3.73 4.09 -2.43
N ASN A 37 2.92 4.68 -3.31
CA ASN A 37 2.02 3.94 -4.17
C ASN A 37 2.77 3.04 -5.16
N GLU A 38 3.90 3.52 -5.71
CA GLU A 38 4.76 2.74 -6.59
C GLU A 38 5.46 1.59 -5.85
N LEU A 39 5.99 1.84 -4.64
CA LEU A 39 6.63 0.82 -3.81
C LEU A 39 5.64 -0.25 -3.35
N VAL A 40 4.43 0.16 -2.97
CA VAL A 40 3.34 -0.76 -2.60
C VAL A 40 2.95 -1.61 -3.81
N ARG A 41 2.82 -1.02 -5.01
CA ARG A 41 2.61 -1.77 -6.27
C ARG A 41 3.74 -2.75 -6.57
N LYS A 42 5.00 -2.31 -6.50
CA LYS A 42 6.20 -3.13 -6.76
C LYS A 42 6.35 -4.30 -5.79
N LYS A 43 5.99 -4.11 -4.51
CA LYS A 43 6.08 -5.18 -3.50
C LYS A 43 4.92 -6.18 -3.54
N LEU A 44 3.83 -5.84 -4.21
CA LEU A 44 2.63 -6.66 -4.29
C LEU A 44 2.42 -7.31 -5.67
N ALA A 45 3.16 -6.86 -6.70
CA ALA A 45 3.38 -7.59 -7.95
C ALA A 45 4.25 -8.84 -7.68
#